data_AF-A0A3N5SCX3-F1
#
_entry.id   AF-A0A3N5SCX3-F1
#
_cell.length_a   1.000
_cell.length_b   1.000
_cell.length_c   1.000
_cell.angle_alpha   90.00
_cell.angle_beta   90.00
_cell.angle_gamma   90.00
#
_symmetry.space_group_name_H-M   'P 1'
#
loop_
_entity.id
_entity.type
_entity.pdbx_description
1 polymer ?
#
loop_
_entity_poly.entity_id
_entity_poly.type
_entity_poly.pdbx_seq_one_letter_code
_entity_poly.pdbx_strand_id
1 'polypeptide(L)'
;MTTFIEELSLNAWASLQTVMYDGWIIRFAGGYTKRANSVNPLYPSTLDLGEKIHFCESMYQNKKLPVVFKITPAVYPANLDEELSANGYQKDSATSVQVMELDPVNVQVAGQ
;
A
#
# COMPACT_ATOMS: atom_id res chain seq x y z
N MET A 1 4.86 13.01 6.43
CA MET A 1 6.10 12.36 5.94
C MET A 1 5.83 10.95 5.42
N THR A 2 5.26 10.05 6.23
CA THR A 2 4.98 8.66 5.81
C THR A 2 4.16 8.56 4.53
N THR A 3 3.04 9.27 4.42
CA THR A 3 2.19 9.28 3.21
C THR A 3 2.96 9.64 1.94
N PHE A 4 3.82 10.66 2.02
CA PHE A 4 4.62 11.10 0.88
C PHE A 4 5.58 10.01 0.38
N ILE A 5 6.28 9.31 1.28
CA ILE A 5 7.17 8.21 0.89
C ILE A 5 6.37 7.02 0.33
N GLU A 6 5.17 6.77 0.85
CA GLU A 6 4.26 5.74 0.34
C GLU A 6 3.79 6.07 -1.09
N GLU A 7 3.43 7.32 -1.36
CA GLU A 7 3.08 7.80 -2.71
C GLU A 7 4.25 7.65 -3.69
N LEU A 8 5.47 8.03 -3.29
CA LEU A 8 6.66 7.79 -4.10
C LEU A 8 6.87 6.29 -4.37
N SER A 9 6.68 5.44 -3.36
CA SER A 9 6.81 3.99 -3.48
C SER A 9 5.78 3.38 -4.42
N LEU A 10 4.54 3.91 -4.42
CA LEU A 10 3.48 3.51 -5.34
C LEU A 10 3.83 3.86 -6.79
N ASN A 11 4.41 5.04 -7.00
CA ASN A 11 4.81 5.53 -8.33
C ASN A 11 6.08 4.87 -8.87
N ALA A 12 7.00 4.44 -8.00
CA ALA A 12 8.29 3.87 -8.40
C ALA A 12 8.18 2.48 -9.05
N TRP A 13 7.11 1.72 -8.80
CA TRP A 13 6.94 0.38 -9.35
C TRP A 13 5.50 0.16 -9.78
N ALA A 14 5.25 -0.01 -11.07
CA ALA A 14 3.90 -0.21 -11.61
C ALA A 14 3.31 -1.56 -11.17
N SER A 15 1.98 -1.58 -10.97
CA SER A 15 1.18 -2.81 -10.85
C SER A 15 0.50 -3.08 -12.19
N LEU A 16 0.11 -4.33 -12.43
CA LEU A 16 -0.65 -4.69 -13.65
C LEU A 16 -2.05 -4.07 -13.63
N GLN A 17 -2.63 -3.91 -12.44
CA GLN A 17 -3.90 -3.23 -12.23
C GLN A 17 -3.88 -2.48 -10.91
N THR A 18 -4.50 -1.30 -10.88
CA THR A 18 -4.73 -0.48 -9.69
C THR A 18 -6.19 -0.07 -9.63
N VAL A 19 -6.81 -0.16 -8.46
CA VAL A 19 -8.18 0.28 -8.21
C VAL A 19 -8.17 1.26 -7.03
N MET A 20 -8.75 2.43 -7.23
CA MET A 20 -9.03 3.38 -6.15
C MET A 20 -10.41 3.07 -5.58
N TYR A 21 -10.49 2.81 -4.28
CA TYR A 21 -11.73 2.41 -3.61
C TYR A 21 -11.83 3.09 -2.25
N ASP A 22 -12.64 4.15 -2.16
CA ASP A 22 -12.91 4.89 -0.91
C ASP A 22 -11.63 5.19 -0.12
N GLY A 23 -10.69 5.90 -0.73
CA GLY A 23 -9.39 6.26 -0.13
C GLY A 23 -8.35 5.13 -0.05
N TRP A 24 -8.71 3.88 -0.37
CA TRP A 24 -7.77 2.77 -0.43
C TRP A 24 -7.29 2.51 -1.86
N ILE A 25 -6.05 2.05 -1.98
CA ILE A 25 -5.42 1.73 -3.27
C ILE A 25 -5.18 0.23 -3.33
N ILE A 26 -5.95 -0.46 -4.17
CA ILE A 26 -5.89 -1.92 -4.32
C ILE A 26 -5.05 -2.26 -5.54
N ARG A 27 -3.98 -3.02 -5.34
CA ARG A 27 -3.00 -3.30 -6.40
C ARG A 27 -2.88 -4.79 -6.70
N PHE A 28 -2.86 -5.12 -7.99
CA PHE A 28 -2.68 -6.49 -8.47
C PHE A 28 -1.46 -6.60 -9.37
N ALA A 29 -0.60 -7.57 -9.10
CA ALA A 29 0.60 -7.86 -9.90
C ALA A 29 0.91 -9.36 -9.99
N GLY A 30 -0.13 -10.20 -10.07
CA GLY A 30 0.02 -11.65 -10.27
C GLY A 30 0.71 -12.41 -9.13
N GLY A 31 0.82 -11.81 -7.94
CA GLY A 31 1.40 -12.47 -6.76
C GLY A 31 2.92 -12.44 -6.63
N TYR A 32 3.65 -11.82 -7.57
CA TYR A 32 5.12 -11.88 -7.58
C TYR A 32 5.78 -11.15 -6.39
N THR A 33 5.32 -9.94 -6.06
CA THR A 33 5.77 -9.21 -4.86
C THR A 33 4.59 -8.59 -4.12
N LYS A 34 4.68 -8.51 -2.79
CA LYS A 34 3.67 -7.86 -1.94
C LYS A 34 3.59 -6.34 -2.16
N ARG A 35 4.69 -5.70 -2.58
CA ARG A 35 4.74 -4.26 -2.90
C ARG A 35 3.76 -3.84 -3.98
N ALA A 36 3.67 -4.62 -5.06
CA ALA A 36 2.76 -4.37 -6.18
C ALA A 36 1.47 -5.18 -6.09
N ASN A 37 1.32 -6.01 -5.06
CA ASN A 37 0.18 -6.89 -4.84
C ASN A 37 -0.33 -6.76 -3.39
N SER A 38 -0.86 -5.59 -3.06
CA SER A 38 -1.41 -5.27 -1.73
C SER A 38 -2.48 -4.19 -1.78
N VAL A 39 -3.31 -4.17 -0.75
CA VAL A 39 -4.18 -3.04 -0.40
C VAL A 39 -3.36 -2.03 0.39
N ASN A 40 -3.41 -0.77 -0.03
CA ASN A 40 -2.71 0.35 0.59
C ASN A 40 -3.77 1.33 1.12
N PRO A 41 -4.11 1.27 2.42
CA PRO A 41 -5.16 2.07 3.05
C PRO A 41 -4.60 3.46 3.42
N LEU A 42 -4.34 4.28 2.41
CA LEU A 42 -3.49 5.46 2.54
C LEU A 42 -4.24 6.77 2.82
N TYR A 43 -5.48 6.89 2.34
CA TYR A 43 -6.25 8.13 2.42
C TYR A 43 -7.51 7.98 3.27
N PRO A 44 -8.06 9.10 3.78
CA PRO A 44 -9.33 9.10 4.49
C PRO A 44 -10.45 8.40 3.71
N SER A 45 -11.32 7.73 4.45
CA SER A 45 -12.36 6.90 3.90
C SER A 45 -13.63 6.95 4.71
N THR A 46 -14.77 6.63 4.09
CA THR A 46 -16.09 6.84 4.71
C THR A 46 -16.97 5.61 4.80
N LEU A 47 -16.69 4.56 4.01
CA LEU A 47 -17.45 3.32 4.08
C LEU A 47 -17.11 2.54 5.35
N ASP A 48 -18.00 1.62 5.72
CA ASP A 48 -17.80 0.73 6.85
C ASP A 48 -16.53 -0.11 6.68
N LEU A 49 -15.75 -0.23 7.75
CA LEU A 49 -14.45 -0.88 7.70
C LEU A 49 -14.56 -2.37 7.36
N GLY A 50 -15.55 -3.06 7.92
CA GLY A 50 -15.77 -4.48 7.67
C GLY A 50 -16.19 -4.73 6.23
N GLU A 51 -17.12 -3.93 5.70
CA GLU A 51 -17.53 -3.98 4.29
C GLU A 51 -16.34 -3.80 3.34
N LYS A 52 -15.44 -2.87 3.65
CA LYS A 52 -14.25 -2.61 2.84
C LYS A 52 -13.25 -3.74 2.86
N ILE A 53 -13.00 -4.34 4.03
CA ILE A 53 -12.13 -5.50 4.15
C ILE A 53 -12.70 -6.65 3.30
N HIS A 54 -13.99 -6.93 3.44
CA HIS A 54 -14.67 -7.98 2.68
C HIS A 54 -14.65 -7.74 1.16
N PHE A 55 -14.82 -6.49 0.74
CA PHE A 55 -14.69 -6.11 -0.67
C PHE A 55 -13.28 -6.40 -1.21
N CYS A 56 -12.25 -6.03 -0.45
CA CYS A 56 -10.86 -6.32 -0.82
C CYS A 56 -10.61 -7.83 -0.91
N GLU A 57 -11.02 -8.60 0.11
CA GLU A 57 -10.92 -10.06 0.12
C GLU A 57 -11.55 -10.68 -1.14
N SER A 58 -12.77 -10.27 -1.46
CA SER A 58 -13.50 -10.74 -2.64
C SER A 58 -12.75 -10.44 -3.95
N MET A 59 -12.17 -9.24 -4.08
CA MET A 59 -11.40 -8.84 -5.25
C MET A 59 -10.12 -9.70 -5.44
N TYR A 60 -9.41 -10.01 -4.36
CA TYR A 60 -8.23 -10.88 -4.40
C TYR A 60 -8.61 -12.35 -4.63
N GLN A 61 -9.67 -12.84 -3.99
CA GLN A 61 -10.17 -14.21 -4.15
C GLN A 61 -10.60 -14.50 -5.60
N ASN A 62 -11.32 -13.56 -6.24
CA ASN A 62 -11.72 -13.67 -7.65
C ASN A 62 -10.52 -13.78 -8.61
N LYS A 63 -9.35 -13.28 -8.19
CA LYS A 63 -8.09 -13.37 -8.92
C LYS A 63 -7.19 -14.52 -8.45
N LYS A 64 -7.65 -15.35 -7.52
CA LYS A 64 -6.89 -16.44 -6.88
C LYS A 64 -5.57 -15.96 -6.26
N LEU A 65 -5.58 -14.78 -5.67
CA LEU A 65 -4.43 -14.17 -5.01
C LEU A 65 -4.67 -14.08 -3.49
N PRO A 66 -3.62 -14.17 -2.66
CA PRO A 66 -3.74 -13.84 -1.25
C PRO A 66 -3.95 -12.33 -1.10
N VAL A 67 -4.89 -11.95 -0.24
CA VAL A 67 -5.10 -10.56 0.15
C VAL A 67 -4.05 -10.15 1.18
N VAL A 68 -3.40 -9.02 0.95
CA VAL A 68 -2.37 -8.46 1.82
C VAL A 68 -2.68 -6.99 2.05
N PHE A 69 -2.73 -6.56 3.30
CA PHE A 69 -2.87 -5.17 3.67
C PHE A 69 -1.51 -4.60 4.08
N LYS A 70 -1.14 -3.45 3.52
CA LYS A 70 0.06 -2.73 3.93
C LYS A 70 -0.25 -1.84 5.12
N ILE A 71 0.26 -2.19 6.29
CA ILE A 71 0.11 -1.41 7.51
C ILE A 71 1.33 -0.50 7.68
N THR A 72 1.05 0.79 7.88
CA THR A 72 2.06 1.84 8.14
C THR A 72 1.50 2.83 9.17
N PRO A 73 2.32 3.71 9.77
CA PRO A 73 1.80 4.77 10.63
C PRO A 73 0.80 5.74 9.96
N ALA A 74 0.70 5.75 8.63
CA ALA A 74 -0.23 6.58 7.88
C ALA A 74 -1.53 5.86 7.49
N VAL A 75 -1.75 4.64 7.99
CA VAL A 75 -2.95 3.86 7.72
C VAL A 75 -4.21 4.60 8.14
N TYR A 76 -5.25 4.54 7.30
CA TYR A 76 -6.59 4.99 7.64
C TYR A 76 -7.65 3.90 7.35
N PRO A 77 -8.55 3.61 8.31
CA PRO A 77 -8.63 4.17 9.66
C PRO A 77 -7.55 3.63 10.61
N ALA A 78 -7.32 4.31 11.73
CA ALA A 78 -6.22 3.99 12.66
C ALA A 78 -6.39 2.62 13.34
N ASN A 79 -7.62 2.14 13.51
CA ASN A 79 -7.93 0.84 14.11
C ASN A 79 -7.86 -0.34 13.11
N LEU A 80 -7.40 -0.13 11.87
CA LEU A 80 -7.36 -1.19 10.87
C LEU A 80 -6.50 -2.39 11.28
N ASP A 81 -5.34 -2.19 11.92
CA ASP A 81 -4.46 -3.31 12.34
C ASP A 81 -5.15 -4.22 13.36
N GLU A 82 -5.93 -3.62 14.27
CA GLU A 82 -6.72 -4.34 15.28
C GLU A 82 -7.86 -5.13 14.63
N GLU A 83 -8.60 -4.49 13.72
CA GLU A 83 -9.71 -5.12 12.99
C GLU A 83 -9.21 -6.30 12.14
N LEU A 84 -8.11 -6.13 11.41
CA LEU A 84 -7.52 -7.22 10.64
C LEU A 84 -7.06 -8.38 11.55
N SER A 85 -6.46 -8.06 12.69
CA SER A 85 -6.06 -9.09 13.67
C SER A 85 -7.26 -9.85 14.21
N ALA A 86 -8.38 -9.18 14.49
CA ALA A 86 -9.62 -9.80 14.93
C ALA A 86 -10.23 -10.72 13.83
N ASN A 87 -10.00 -10.39 12.57
CA ASN A 87 -10.39 -11.20 11.41
C ASN A 87 -9.36 -12.29 11.03
N GLY A 88 -8.35 -12.54 11.88
CA GLY A 88 -7.40 -13.65 11.72
C GLY A 88 -6.19 -13.36 10.82
N TYR A 89 -5.98 -12.10 10.42
CA TYR A 89 -4.75 -11.71 9.73
C TYR A 89 -3.55 -11.82 10.66
N GLN A 90 -2.41 -12.16 10.06
CA GLN A 90 -1.13 -12.26 10.77
C GLN A 90 -0.14 -11.23 10.24
N LYS A 91 0.70 -10.72 11.14
CA LYS A 91 1.79 -9.82 10.78
C LYS A 91 2.85 -10.60 10.01
N ASP A 92 3.27 -10.04 8.90
CA ASP A 92 4.20 -10.65 7.97
C ASP A 92 5.03 -9.56 7.28
N SER A 93 6.28 -9.88 6.96
CA SER A 93 7.16 -9.02 6.16
C SER A 93 7.39 -7.63 6.77
N ALA A 94 7.76 -7.60 8.05
CA ALA A 94 8.15 -6.38 8.75
C ALA A 94 9.20 -5.61 7.93
N THR A 95 8.91 -4.36 7.60
CA THR A 95 9.71 -3.54 6.71
C THR A 95 10.07 -2.22 7.39
N SER A 96 11.32 -1.79 7.24
CA SER A 96 11.79 -0.51 7.73
C SER A 96 12.05 0.44 6.57
N VAL A 97 11.53 1.66 6.65
CA VAL A 97 11.77 2.73 5.68
C VAL A 97 12.89 3.62 6.23
N GLN A 98 13.94 3.80 5.43
CA GLN A 98 15.12 4.58 5.79
C GLN A 98 15.22 5.77 4.84
N VAL A 99 15.49 6.95 5.40
CA VAL A 99 15.66 8.20 4.65
C VAL A 99 16.98 8.85 5.04
N MET A 100 17.64 9.47 4.06
CA MET A 100 18.87 10.22 4.25
C MET A 100 18.80 11.44 3.33
N GLU A 101 19.14 12.61 3.87
CA GLU A 101 19.31 13.82 3.07
C GLU A 101 20.50 13.63 2.12
N LEU A 102 20.31 13.97 0.85
CA LEU A 102 21.39 13.94 -0.13
C LEU A 102 22.05 15.31 -0.19
N ASP A 103 23.38 15.33 -0.16
CA ASP A 103 24.13 16.56 -0.44
C ASP A 103 23.83 17.05 -1.87
N PRO A 104 23.72 18.37 -2.08
CA PRO A 104 23.47 18.91 -3.40
C PRO A 104 24.61 18.51 -4.36
N VAL A 105 24.26 17.73 -5.39
CA VAL A 105 25.20 17.36 -6.44
C VAL A 105 25.17 18.45 -7.51
N ASN A 106 26.30 19.12 -7.73
CA ASN A 106 26.49 19.99 -8.89
C ASN A 106 26.57 19.12 -10.15
N VAL A 107 25.43 18.84 -10.76
CA VAL A 107 25.38 18.18 -12.08
C VAL A 107 25.73 19.22 -13.13
N GLN A 108 27.00 19.22 -13.58
CA GLN A 108 27.35 19.91 -14.82
C GLN A 108 26.73 19.15 -15.98
N VAL A 109 25.60 19.66 -16.50
CA VAL A 109 25.02 19.16 -17.75
C VAL A 109 25.99 19.56 -18.86
N ALA A 110 26.70 18.57 -19.42
CA ALA A 110 27.55 18.79 -20.58
C ALA A 110 26.69 19.40 -21.71
N GLY A 111 27.18 20.51 -22.27
CA GLY A 111 26.44 21.42 -23.14
C GLY A 111 25.82 20.80 -24.38
N GLN A 112 24.85 21.56 -24.91
CA GLN A 112 24.27 21.45 -26.25
C GLN A 112 25.32 21.46 -27.36
#